data_AF-A0A4Y7R7S7-F1
#
_entry.id   AF-A0A4Y7R7S7-F1
#
_cell.length_a   1.000
_cell.length_b   1.000
_cell.length_c   1.000
_cell.angle_alpha   90.00
_cell.angle_beta   90.00
_cell.angle_gamma   90.00
#
_symmetry.space_group_name_H-M   'P 1'
#
loop_
_entity.id
_entity.type
_entity.pdbx_description
1 polymer ?
#
loop_
_entity_poly.entity_id
_entity_poly.type
_entity_poly.pdbx_seq_one_letter_code
_entity_poly.pdbx_strand_id
1 'polypeptide(L)'
;MKDFILDEEIKNVTSKKTKVYLEEVLSTYYNGNYRSCIVVLYSVVLFDLIQKLTILKESYSDKKAEEILKDIENKQAIDERYSVIENTLIDRICNETALLNSIEKKQLREMPVGYCYLYYA
;
A
#
# COMPACT_ATOMS: atom_id res chain seq x y z
N MET A 1 4.04 -22.06 -19.27
CA MET A 1 4.25 -21.12 -18.17
C MET A 1 4.75 -19.84 -18.82
N LYS A 2 3.99 -18.73 -18.75
CA LYS A 2 4.47 -17.45 -19.31
C LYS A 2 5.59 -16.95 -18.40
N ASP A 3 6.69 -16.49 -18.96
CA ASP A 3 7.72 -15.82 -18.19
C ASP A 3 7.13 -14.54 -17.58
N PHE A 4 7.33 -14.34 -16.28
CA PHE A 4 6.87 -13.13 -15.61
C PHE A 4 7.87 -12.02 -15.90
N ILE A 5 7.50 -11.10 -16.79
CA ILE A 5 8.29 -9.93 -17.15
C ILE A 5 7.70 -8.72 -16.43
N LEU A 6 8.41 -8.21 -15.44
CA LEU A 6 7.93 -7.14 -14.56
C LEU A 6 7.48 -5.89 -15.33
N ASP A 7 8.24 -5.48 -16.36
CA ASP A 7 7.93 -4.32 -17.19
C ASP A 7 6.63 -4.51 -18.01
N GLU A 8 6.29 -5.74 -18.37
CA GLU A 8 5.03 -6.04 -19.07
C GLU A 8 3.84 -6.03 -18.11
N GLU A 9 4.03 -6.57 -16.90
CA GLU A 9 2.95 -6.63 -15.90
C GLU A 9 2.58 -5.26 -15.35
N ILE A 10 3.54 -4.34 -15.22
CA ILE A 10 3.25 -2.94 -14.85
C ILE A 10 2.35 -2.26 -15.90
N LYS A 11 2.39 -2.69 -17.17
CA LYS A 11 1.47 -2.16 -18.19
C LYS A 11 0.04 -2.64 -18.00
N ASN A 12 -0.17 -3.77 -17.33
CA ASN A 12 -1.50 -4.32 -17.04
C ASN A 12 -2.19 -3.61 -15.86
N VAL A 13 -1.47 -2.80 -15.10
CA VAL A 13 -2.02 -2.02 -13.98
C VAL A 13 -3.02 -0.98 -14.51
N THR A 14 -4.26 -1.07 -14.05
CA THR A 14 -5.38 -0.23 -14.51
C THR A 14 -5.27 1.22 -13.99
N SER A 15 -4.78 1.39 -12.77
CA SER A 15 -4.60 2.71 -12.14
C SER A 15 -3.40 3.44 -12.74
N LYS A 16 -3.68 4.55 -13.44
CA LYS A 16 -2.64 5.41 -14.04
C LYS A 16 -1.66 5.94 -12.98
N LYS A 17 -2.14 6.33 -11.80
CA LYS A 17 -1.30 6.85 -10.71
C LYS A 17 -0.40 5.76 -10.13
N THR A 18 -0.97 4.59 -9.84
CA THR A 18 -0.21 3.44 -9.32
C THR A 18 0.88 3.04 -10.33
N LYS A 19 0.57 3.06 -11.63
CA LYS A 19 1.54 2.75 -12.69
C LYS A 19 2.75 3.69 -12.66
N VAL A 20 2.54 5.00 -12.57
CA VAL A 20 3.63 5.98 -12.47
C VAL A 20 4.52 5.68 -11.26
N TYR A 21 3.94 5.40 -10.10
CA TYR A 21 4.73 5.08 -8.91
C TYR A 21 5.47 3.73 -9.04
N LEU A 22 4.90 2.74 -9.73
CA LEU A 22 5.60 1.48 -10.01
C LEU A 22 6.77 1.68 -11.00
N GLU A 23 6.66 2.61 -11.94
CA GLU A 23 7.78 3.00 -12.82
C GLU A 23 8.92 3.67 -12.01
N GLU A 24 8.60 4.43 -10.95
CA GLU A 24 9.62 4.94 -10.02
C GLU A 24 10.31 3.80 -9.26
N VAL A 25 9.54 2.79 -8.80
CA VAL A 25 10.10 1.58 -8.18
C VAL A 25 11.08 0.88 -9.13
N LEU A 26 10.67 0.66 -10.39
CA LEU A 26 11.55 0.09 -11.42
C LEU A 26 12.82 0.89 -11.61
N SER A 27 12.70 2.21 -11.71
CA SER A 27 13.86 3.09 -11.85
C SER A 27 14.83 2.93 -10.68
N THR A 28 14.33 2.88 -9.43
CA THR A 28 15.19 2.64 -8.26
C THR A 28 15.82 1.25 -8.25
N TYR A 29 15.11 0.23 -8.75
CA TYR A 29 15.62 -1.12 -8.89
C TYR A 29 16.74 -1.20 -9.93
N TYR A 30 16.54 -0.67 -11.14
CA TYR A 30 17.53 -0.65 -12.21
C TYR A 30 18.77 0.18 -11.86
N ASN A 31 18.60 1.22 -11.05
CA ASN A 31 19.71 2.02 -10.53
C ASN A 31 20.48 1.34 -9.39
N GLY A 32 20.09 0.13 -8.96
CA GLY A 32 20.76 -0.61 -7.88
C GLY A 32 20.44 -0.10 -6.47
N ASN A 33 19.46 0.79 -6.32
CA ASN A 33 19.07 1.41 -5.05
C ASN A 33 18.03 0.55 -4.32
N TYR A 34 18.38 -0.69 -3.99
CA TYR A 34 17.42 -1.69 -3.48
C TYR A 34 16.77 -1.32 -2.15
N ARG A 35 17.51 -0.64 -1.25
CA ARG A 35 16.94 -0.18 0.03
C ARG A 35 15.82 0.83 -0.18
N SER A 36 16.04 1.79 -1.07
CA SER A 36 15.03 2.79 -1.44
C SER A 36 13.88 2.15 -2.22
N CYS A 37 14.19 1.22 -3.14
CA CYS A 37 13.19 0.46 -3.89
C CYS A 37 12.17 -0.22 -2.99
N ILE A 38 12.61 -0.86 -1.90
CA ILE A 38 11.72 -1.52 -0.94
C ILE A 38 10.79 -0.51 -0.26
N VAL A 39 11.33 0.63 0.19
CA VAL A 39 10.54 1.68 0.87
C VAL A 39 9.53 2.29 -0.09
N VAL A 40 9.94 2.62 -1.32
CA VAL A 40 9.05 3.18 -2.34
C VAL A 40 7.95 2.17 -2.66
N LEU A 41 8.29 0.91 -2.91
CA LEU A 41 7.31 -0.14 -3.21
C LEU A 41 6.25 -0.27 -2.10
N TYR A 42 6.68 -0.25 -0.83
CA TYR A 42 5.75 -0.29 0.29
C TYR A 42 4.79 0.91 0.29
N SER A 43 5.30 2.13 0.08
CA SER A 43 4.46 3.33 -0.03
C SER A 43 3.48 3.25 -1.20
N VAL A 44 3.89 2.70 -2.36
CA VAL A 44 3.00 2.50 -3.51
C VAL A 44 1.86 1.54 -3.17
N VAL A 45 2.16 0.43 -2.48
CA VAL A 45 1.13 -0.55 -2.09
C VAL A 45 0.13 0.08 -1.12
N LEU A 46 0.58 0.81 -0.09
CA LEU A 46 -0.32 1.50 0.84
C LEU A 46 -1.23 2.50 0.11
N PHE A 47 -0.66 3.29 -0.80
CA PHE A 47 -1.42 4.24 -1.59
C PHE A 47 -2.45 3.54 -2.51
N ASP A 48 -2.07 2.43 -3.14
CA ASP A 48 -2.97 1.65 -3.99
C ASP A 48 -4.15 1.05 -3.20
N LEU A 49 -3.88 0.57 -1.98
CA LEU A 49 -4.91 0.07 -1.07
C LEU A 49 -5.90 1.16 -0.66
N ILE A 50 -5.41 2.35 -0.30
CA ILE A 50 -6.27 3.50 0.03
C ILE A 50 -7.12 3.88 -1.18
N GLN A 51 -6.54 3.99 -2.39
CA GLN A 51 -7.31 4.30 -3.59
C GLN A 51 -8.38 3.25 -3.89
N LYS A 52 -8.07 1.96 -3.71
CA LYS A 52 -9.06 0.88 -3.88
C LYS A 52 -10.20 0.99 -2.87
N LEU A 53 -9.90 1.31 -1.61
CA LEU A 53 -10.93 1.59 -0.60
C LEU A 53 -11.80 2.80 -0.99
N THR A 54 -11.20 3.87 -1.50
CA THR A 54 -11.94 5.04 -1.99
C THR A 54 -12.86 4.66 -3.14
N ILE A 55 -12.40 3.86 -4.10
CA ILE A 55 -13.22 3.36 -5.20
C ILE A 55 -14.37 2.48 -4.67
N LEU A 56 -14.12 1.60 -3.69
CA LEU A 56 -15.16 0.79 -3.07
C LEU A 56 -16.22 1.65 -2.36
N LYS A 57 -15.79 2.68 -1.64
CA LYS A 57 -16.69 3.67 -1.02
C LYS A 57 -17.51 4.40 -2.08
N GLU A 58 -16.87 4.99 -3.08
CA GLU A 58 -17.54 5.91 -4.02
C GLU A 58 -18.34 5.20 -5.09
N SER A 59 -17.78 4.16 -5.71
CA SER A 59 -18.41 3.47 -6.85
C SER A 59 -19.38 2.39 -6.41
N TYR A 60 -19.13 1.74 -5.26
CA TYR A 60 -19.92 0.61 -4.78
C TYR A 60 -20.71 0.94 -3.50
N SER A 61 -20.57 2.14 -2.94
CA SER A 61 -21.22 2.55 -1.68
C SER A 61 -20.98 1.54 -0.55
N ASP A 62 -19.78 0.96 -0.51
CA ASP A 62 -19.41 -0.03 0.49
C ASP A 62 -19.23 0.64 1.86
N LYS A 63 -20.13 0.32 2.79
CA LYS A 63 -20.13 0.86 4.16
C LYS A 63 -18.88 0.49 4.95
N LYS A 64 -18.32 -0.71 4.72
CA LYS A 64 -17.09 -1.13 5.41
C LYS A 64 -15.91 -0.31 4.95
N ALA A 65 -15.79 -0.09 3.63
CA ALA A 65 -14.73 0.77 3.09
C ALA A 65 -14.84 2.21 3.63
N GLU A 66 -16.08 2.73 3.77
CA GLU A 66 -16.32 4.04 4.38
C GLU A 66 -15.91 4.09 5.85
N GLU A 67 -16.24 3.07 6.64
CA GLU A 67 -15.86 2.97 8.06
C GLU A 67 -14.36 2.86 8.27
N ILE A 68 -13.66 2.13 7.39
CA ILE A 68 -12.19 2.03 7.42
C ILE A 68 -11.57 3.39 7.13
N LEU A 69 -12.02 4.08 6.07
CA LEU A 69 -11.48 5.40 5.72
C LEU A 69 -11.71 6.44 6.82
N LYS A 70 -12.90 6.48 7.42
CA LYS A 70 -13.21 7.41 8.53
C LYS A 70 -12.35 7.16 9.77
N ASP A 71 -12.12 5.90 10.11
CA ASP A 71 -11.27 5.55 11.26
C ASP A 71 -9.83 6.02 11.05
N ILE A 72 -9.30 5.84 9.84
CA ILE A 72 -7.96 6.34 9.48
C ILE A 72 -7.90 7.87 9.50
N GLU A 73 -8.90 8.57 8.98
CA GLU A 73 -9.00 10.04 9.04
C GLU A 73 -9.06 10.54 10.50
N ASN A 74 -9.82 9.88 11.36
CA ASN A 74 -9.90 10.21 12.78
C ASN A 74 -8.55 10.02 13.49
N LYS A 75 -7.83 8.95 13.19
CA LYS A 75 -6.49 8.68 13.76
C LYS A 75 -5.45 9.70 13.31
N GLN A 76 -5.52 10.12 12.04
CA GLN A 76 -4.69 11.22 11.53
C GLN A 76 -5.01 12.55 12.24
N ALA A 77 -6.28 12.84 12.51
CA ALA A 77 -6.69 14.06 13.19
C ALA A 77 -6.19 14.17 14.64
N ILE A 78 -5.92 13.02 15.30
CA ILE A 78 -5.40 12.96 16.67
C ILE A 78 -3.85 12.94 16.69
N ASP A 79 -3.20 13.10 15.53
CA ASP A 79 -1.74 13.00 15.37
C ASP A 79 -1.19 11.65 15.91
N GLU A 80 -1.93 10.57 15.69
CA GLU A 80 -1.43 9.23 15.99
C GLU A 80 -0.18 8.91 15.15
N ARG A 81 0.73 8.11 15.71
CA ARG A 81 1.95 7.70 14.99
C ARG A 81 1.59 7.01 13.68
N TYR A 82 2.27 7.36 12.59
CA TYR A 82 2.10 6.74 11.28
C TYR A 82 2.16 5.21 11.33
N SER A 83 3.05 4.63 12.15
CA SER A 83 3.13 3.17 12.32
C SER A 83 1.86 2.55 12.89
N VAL A 84 1.13 3.24 13.76
CA VAL A 84 -0.15 2.77 14.31
C VAL A 84 -1.24 2.86 13.24
N ILE A 85 -1.26 3.95 12.48
CA ILE A 85 -2.21 4.17 11.39
C ILE A 85 -2.04 3.11 10.30
N GLU A 86 -0.81 2.86 9.85
CA GLU A 86 -0.50 1.85 8.84
C GLU A 86 -0.90 0.44 9.27
N ASN A 87 -0.55 0.06 10.51
CA ASN A 87 -0.91 -1.26 11.03
C ASN A 87 -2.43 -1.43 11.14
N THR A 88 -3.13 -0.40 11.59
CA THR A 88 -4.60 -0.42 11.67
C THR A 88 -5.21 -0.57 10.28
N LEU A 89 -4.72 0.18 9.29
CA LEU A 89 -5.17 0.09 7.90
C LEU A 89 -5.01 -1.33 7.35
N ILE A 90 -3.81 -1.89 7.44
CA ILE A 90 -3.52 -3.24 6.92
C ILE A 90 -4.38 -4.29 7.63
N ASP A 91 -4.56 -4.16 8.95
CA ASP A 91 -5.34 -5.10 9.74
C ASP A 91 -6.82 -5.08 9.37
N ARG A 92 -7.41 -3.89 9.25
CA ARG A 92 -8.80 -3.74 8.86
C ARG A 92 -9.04 -4.18 7.43
N ILE A 93 -8.17 -3.82 6.49
CA ILE A 93 -8.30 -4.28 5.09
C ILE A 93 -8.28 -5.81 5.02
N CYS A 94 -7.36 -6.47 5.72
CA CYS A 94 -7.25 -7.93 5.71
C CYS A 94 -8.46 -8.65 6.35
N ASN A 95 -9.09 -8.03 7.36
CA ASN A 95 -10.19 -8.64 8.11
C ASN A 95 -11.57 -8.32 7.51
N GLU A 96 -11.74 -7.11 6.96
CA GLU A 96 -13.03 -6.57 6.56
C GLU A 96 -13.24 -6.56 5.05
N THR A 97 -12.16 -6.67 4.27
CA THR A 97 -12.17 -6.66 2.79
C THR A 97 -11.44 -7.88 2.21
N ALA A 98 -11.66 -8.15 0.92
CA ALA A 98 -10.93 -9.18 0.18
C ALA A 98 -9.72 -8.64 -0.59
N LEU A 99 -9.25 -7.42 -0.28
CA LEU A 99 -8.14 -6.78 -0.99
C LEU A 99 -6.76 -7.32 -0.59
N LEU A 100 -6.64 -7.89 0.59
CA LEU A 100 -5.42 -8.50 1.12
C LEU A 100 -5.73 -9.84 1.76
N ASN A 101 -4.86 -10.82 1.51
CA ASN A 101 -4.85 -12.09 2.22
C ASN A 101 -3.87 -12.05 3.40
N SER A 102 -4.06 -12.97 4.35
CA SER A 102 -3.20 -13.22 5.50
C SER A 102 -1.71 -13.41 5.16
N ILE A 103 -1.39 -14.03 4.02
CA ILE A 103 -0.01 -14.21 3.55
C ILE A 103 0.59 -12.88 3.10
N GLU A 104 -0.14 -12.11 2.29
CA GLU A 104 0.30 -10.81 1.77
C GLU A 104 0.50 -9.82 2.92
N LYS A 105 -0.41 -9.83 3.89
CA LYS A 105 -0.27 -9.07 5.14
C LYS A 105 1.03 -9.41 5.88
N LYS A 106 1.38 -10.69 5.98
CA LYS A 106 2.62 -11.12 6.62
C LYS A 106 3.85 -10.61 5.84
N GLN A 107 3.84 -10.75 4.51
CA GLN A 107 4.92 -10.26 3.65
C GLN A 107 5.11 -8.74 3.79
N LEU A 108 4.02 -7.96 3.80
CA LEU A 108 4.09 -6.50 3.98
C LEU A 108 4.68 -6.11 5.34
N ARG A 109 4.37 -6.85 6.41
CA ARG A 109 4.94 -6.63 7.75
C ARG A 109 6.42 -7.01 7.85
N GLU A 110 6.86 -7.96 7.05
CA GLU A 110 8.26 -8.42 7.00
C GLU A 110 9.15 -7.51 6.14
N MET A 111 8.57 -6.59 5.35
CA MET A 111 9.35 -5.62 4.59
C MET A 111 10.18 -4.74 5.55
N PRO A 112 11.49 -4.51 5.28
CA PRO A 112 12.39 -3.78 6.16
C PRO A 112 12.17 -2.25 6.12
N VAL A 113 10.92 -1.82 6.26
CA VAL A 113 10.49 -0.41 6.26
C VAL A 113 10.58 0.20 7.66
N GLY A 114 10.46 -0.64 8.69
CA GLY A 114 10.48 -0.22 10.10
C GLY A 114 11.75 0.49 10.57
N TYR A 115 12.87 0.32 9.86
CA TYR A 115 14.11 1.03 10.19
C TYR A 115 14.14 2.49 9.72
N CYS A 116 13.19 2.94 8.89
CA CYS A 116 13.18 4.32 8.38
C CYS A 116 12.35 5.28 9.25
N TYR A 117 11.26 4.79 9.86
CA TYR A 117 10.38 5.62 10.70
C TYR A 117 10.82 5.73 12.17
N LEU A 118 11.76 4.90 12.62
CA LEU A 118 12.34 4.99 13.98
C LEU A 118 13.42 6.08 14.12
N TYR A 119 13.84 6.72 13.02
CA TYR A 119 14.84 7.80 13.02
C TYR A 119 14.25 9.20 12.82
N TYR A 120 12.93 9.32 12.66
CA TYR A 120 12.22 10.61 12.52
C TYR A 120 11.19 10.82 13.64
N ALA A 121 11.51 10.37 14.85
CA ALA A 121 10.80 10.71 16.09
C ALA A 121 11.76 11.43 17.04
#